data_AF-A0AA36DSJ4-F1
#
_entry.id   AF-A0AA36DSJ4-F1
#
_cell.length_a   1.000
_cell.length_b   1.000
_cell.length_c   1.000
_cell.angle_alpha   90.00
_cell.angle_beta   90.00
_cell.angle_gamma   90.00
#
_symmetry.space_group_name_H-M   'P 1'
#
loop_
_entity.id
_entity.type
_entity.pdbx_description
1 polymer ?
#
loop_
_entity_poly.entity_id
_entity_poly.type
_entity_poly.pdbx_seq_one_letter_code
_entity_poly.pdbx_strand_id
1 'polypeptide(L)'
;MRVLIFFYLLPSCYCQGFSEDIQGFLEDIHGFLDHPGIGWLQSTGAWGWFYCNRRLFDNAKVWIYDKENIKDAMLSGPEKSNRNGSGYSNFRIVGTTREISKIEPYLYVEHWCNRKKGQTPIHFCLDIPSQYVTYGSHAKNLWHLEMELSKKQEGQRSC
;
A
#
# COMPACT_ATOMS: atom_id res chain seq x y z
N MET A 1 30.14 13.19 61.64
CA MET A 1 30.06 12.12 60.64
C MET A 1 28.67 12.17 60.01
N ARG A 2 28.51 12.82 58.85
CA ARG A 2 27.26 12.87 58.09
C ARG A 2 27.55 12.24 56.73
N VAL A 3 27.01 11.04 56.52
CA VAL A 3 27.04 10.38 55.21
C VAL A 3 25.74 10.78 54.51
N LEU A 4 25.86 11.65 53.51
CA LEU A 4 24.77 11.96 52.58
C LEU A 4 24.83 10.93 51.45
N ILE A 5 23.90 9.97 51.46
CA ILE A 5 23.69 9.05 50.34
C ILE A 5 22.75 9.75 49.35
N PHE A 6 23.28 10.05 48.16
CA PHE A 6 22.51 10.54 47.03
C PHE A 6 21.61 9.43 46.48
N PHE A 7 20.30 9.63 46.53
CA PHE A 7 19.35 8.83 45.74
C PHE A 7 19.41 9.33 44.28
N TYR A 8 20.10 8.58 43.41
CA TYR A 8 19.97 8.76 41.97
C TYR A 8 18.61 8.20 41.52
N LEU A 9 17.74 9.08 41.05
CA LEU A 9 16.52 8.70 40.32
C LEU A 9 16.93 8.26 38.90
N LEU A 10 16.75 6.98 38.59
CA LEU A 10 16.73 6.47 37.22
C LEU A 10 15.29 6.49 36.72
N PRO A 11 14.98 7.12 35.57
CA PRO A 11 13.69 6.93 34.92
C PRO A 11 13.68 5.55 34.26
N SER A 12 12.79 4.69 34.73
CA SER A 12 12.44 3.45 34.06
C SER A 12 11.80 3.77 32.70
N CYS A 13 12.53 3.58 31.61
CA CYS A 13 11.94 3.43 30.28
C CYS A 13 11.13 2.13 30.27
N TYR A 14 9.81 2.23 30.45
CA TYR A 14 8.89 1.13 30.23
C TYR A 14 8.47 1.17 28.75
N CYS A 15 8.95 0.21 27.95
CA CYS A 15 8.43 -0.01 26.60
C CYS A 15 6.96 -0.50 26.73
N GLN A 16 6.00 0.36 26.41
CA GLN A 16 4.63 -0.07 26.12
C GLN A 16 4.60 -0.57 24.68
N GLY A 17 4.62 -1.89 24.50
CA GLY A 17 4.53 -2.50 23.18
C GLY A 17 4.16 -3.96 23.30
N PHE A 18 2.90 -4.26 23.63
CA PHE A 18 2.31 -5.60 23.47
C PHE A 18 0.77 -5.66 23.61
N SER A 19 0.05 -4.53 23.56
CA SER A 19 -1.39 -4.49 23.88
C SER A 19 -2.31 -4.19 22.69
N GLU A 20 -1.83 -3.54 21.64
CA GLU A 20 -2.69 -3.13 20.50
C GLU A 20 -2.98 -4.28 19.54
N ASP A 21 -2.09 -5.28 19.45
CA ASP A 21 -2.26 -6.43 18.55
C ASP A 21 -3.36 -7.41 19.00
N ILE A 22 -3.54 -7.57 20.31
CA ILE A 22 -4.55 -8.51 20.86
C ILE A 22 -5.96 -7.91 20.74
N GLN A 23 -6.11 -6.59 20.90
CA GLN A 23 -7.39 -5.93 20.70
C GLN A 23 -7.83 -6.01 19.24
N GLY A 24 -6.92 -5.80 18.28
CA GLY A 24 -7.23 -6.00 16.85
C GLY A 24 -7.65 -7.43 16.52
N PHE A 25 -6.97 -8.43 17.10
CA PHE A 25 -7.32 -9.84 16.91
C PHE A 25 -8.68 -10.23 17.53
N LEU A 26 -9.06 -9.63 18.67
CA LEU A 26 -10.33 -9.90 19.33
C LEU A 26 -11.51 -9.20 18.63
N GLU A 27 -11.29 -8.00 18.05
CA GLU A 27 -12.30 -7.37 17.19
C GLU A 27 -12.55 -8.17 15.90
N ASP A 28 -11.51 -8.85 15.36
CA ASP A 28 -11.64 -9.76 14.21
C ASP A 28 -12.47 -11.03 14.54
N ILE A 29 -12.39 -11.57 15.76
CA ILE A 29 -13.19 -12.75 16.17
C ILE A 29 -14.66 -12.39 16.41
N HIS A 30 -14.96 -11.23 16.99
CA HIS A 30 -16.34 -10.81 17.23
C HIS A 30 -17.10 -10.46 15.94
N GLY A 31 -16.39 -10.13 14.85
CA GLY A 31 -16.97 -9.96 13.52
C GLY A 31 -17.46 -11.25 12.84
N PHE A 32 -17.27 -12.43 13.47
CA PHE A 32 -17.67 -13.73 12.91
C PHE A 32 -19.17 -14.05 13.04
N LEU A 33 -19.90 -13.38 13.96
CA LEU A 33 -21.27 -13.78 14.31
C LEU A 33 -22.40 -12.86 13.80
N ASP A 34 -22.09 -11.72 13.17
CA ASP A 34 -23.10 -10.83 12.55
C ASP A 34 -22.87 -10.72 11.02
N HIS A 35 -23.57 -11.52 10.21
CA HIS A 35 -23.43 -11.59 8.73
C HIS A 35 -23.96 -10.31 8.02
N PRO A 36 -23.28 -9.75 6.98
CA PRO A 36 -23.08 -10.42 5.68
C PRO A 36 -21.68 -10.13 5.05
N GLY A 37 -20.78 -11.10 4.99
CA GLY A 37 -19.44 -10.88 4.41
C GLY A 37 -18.52 -12.07 4.60
N ILE A 38 -18.79 -13.16 3.90
CA ILE A 38 -18.00 -14.40 3.94
C ILE A 38 -16.59 -14.09 3.45
N GLY A 39 -15.57 -14.27 4.30
CA GLY A 39 -14.16 -14.06 3.96
C GLY A 39 -13.37 -13.31 5.03
N TRP A 40 -12.05 -13.41 4.94
CA TRP A 40 -11.11 -12.72 5.80
C TRP A 40 -10.87 -11.31 5.27
N LEU A 41 -10.90 -10.32 6.17
CA LEU A 41 -10.46 -8.98 5.81
C LEU A 41 -8.97 -9.02 5.47
N GLN A 42 -8.60 -8.46 4.33
CA GLN A 42 -7.23 -8.43 3.83
C GLN A 42 -6.94 -7.05 3.26
N SER A 43 -5.69 -6.62 3.42
CA SER A 43 -5.19 -5.32 2.99
C SER A 43 -3.84 -5.43 2.31
N THR A 44 -3.60 -4.53 1.37
CA THR A 44 -2.35 -4.44 0.60
C THR A 44 -2.11 -2.99 0.22
N GLY A 45 -0.90 -2.66 -0.20
CA GLY A 45 -0.63 -1.34 -0.74
C GLY A 45 0.73 -1.21 -1.40
N ALA A 46 0.89 -0.11 -2.12
CA ALA A 46 2.10 0.23 -2.83
C ALA A 46 2.44 1.72 -2.66
N TRP A 47 3.71 2.04 -2.77
CA TRP A 47 4.20 3.41 -2.76
C TRP A 47 5.47 3.52 -3.62
N GLY A 48 5.81 4.75 -4.00
CA GLY A 48 7.09 5.03 -4.64
C GLY A 48 7.02 6.16 -5.66
N TRP A 49 7.85 6.06 -6.70
CA TRP A 49 8.12 7.16 -7.64
C TRP A 49 8.13 6.67 -9.08
N PHE A 50 7.65 7.53 -9.97
CA PHE A 50 7.75 7.32 -11.41
C PHE A 50 8.73 8.29 -12.02
N TYR A 51 9.44 7.82 -13.04
CA TYR A 51 10.33 8.62 -13.86
C TYR A 51 9.83 8.65 -15.30
N CYS A 52 10.08 9.76 -15.98
CA CYS A 52 9.88 9.91 -17.41
C CYS A 52 11.14 10.55 -17.99
N ASN A 53 11.90 9.77 -18.77
CA ASN A 53 13.19 10.18 -19.30
C ASN A 53 14.17 10.64 -18.20
N ARG A 54 14.29 9.85 -17.12
CA ARG A 54 15.16 10.09 -15.95
C ARG A 54 14.80 11.33 -15.11
N ARG A 55 13.57 11.82 -15.20
CA ARG A 55 13.04 12.90 -14.36
C ARG A 55 11.80 12.42 -13.63
N LEU A 56 11.64 12.85 -12.38
CA LEU A 56 10.41 12.56 -11.63
C LEU A 56 9.19 12.97 -12.44
N PHE A 57 8.22 12.06 -12.53
CA PHE A 57 7.03 12.22 -13.34
C PHE A 57 5.81 12.44 -12.44
N ASP A 58 5.16 13.58 -12.61
CA ASP A 58 3.91 13.93 -11.96
C ASP A 58 2.71 13.42 -12.76
N ASN A 59 1.58 13.22 -12.08
CA ASN A 59 0.27 12.90 -12.63
C ASN A 59 0.14 11.52 -13.30
N ALA A 60 1.02 10.57 -13.02
CA ALA A 60 0.66 9.15 -13.23
C ALA A 60 -0.43 8.78 -12.22
N LYS A 61 -1.48 8.12 -12.70
CA LYS A 61 -2.57 7.61 -11.86
C LYS A 61 -2.33 6.15 -11.54
N VAL A 62 -2.66 5.75 -10.33
CA VAL A 62 -2.52 4.38 -9.86
C VAL A 62 -3.81 3.89 -9.20
N TRP A 63 -4.12 2.62 -9.38
CA TRP A 63 -5.21 1.91 -8.74
C TRP A 63 -4.70 0.57 -8.24
N ILE A 64 -5.31 0.06 -7.17
CA ILE A 64 -5.14 -1.32 -6.76
C ILE A 64 -6.41 -2.07 -7.15
N TYR A 65 -6.20 -3.16 -7.85
CA TYR A 65 -7.24 -4.15 -8.13
C TYR A 65 -6.84 -5.47 -7.52
N ASP A 66 -7.82 -6.32 -7.32
CA ASP A 66 -7.69 -7.73 -7.00
C ASP A 66 -8.16 -8.54 -8.19
N LYS A 67 -7.38 -9.57 -8.54
CA LYS A 67 -7.66 -10.40 -9.70
C LYS A 67 -8.75 -11.41 -9.37
N GLU A 68 -9.76 -11.46 -10.22
CA GLU A 68 -10.94 -12.31 -10.03
C GLU A 68 -11.26 -13.10 -11.30
N ASN A 69 -11.96 -14.22 -11.15
CA ASN A 69 -12.25 -15.10 -12.30
C ASN A 69 -13.23 -14.47 -13.30
N ILE A 70 -14.13 -13.60 -12.83
CA ILE A 70 -15.21 -13.01 -13.64
C ILE A 70 -14.92 -11.55 -13.95
N LYS A 71 -14.54 -10.77 -12.93
CA LYS A 71 -14.28 -9.35 -13.05
C LYS A 71 -13.42 -8.88 -11.89
N ASP A 72 -12.26 -8.33 -12.20
CA ASP A 72 -11.33 -7.79 -11.23
C ASP A 72 -12.01 -6.75 -10.32
N ALA A 73 -11.80 -6.90 -9.01
CA ALA A 73 -12.38 -6.06 -8.00
C ALA A 73 -11.46 -4.87 -7.71
N MET A 74 -11.98 -3.65 -7.82
CA MET A 74 -11.21 -2.46 -7.46
C MET A 74 -11.09 -2.36 -5.94
N LEU A 75 -9.87 -2.40 -5.43
CA LEU A 75 -9.59 -2.23 -4.00
C LEU A 75 -9.41 -0.77 -3.60
N SER A 76 -8.81 0.04 -4.49
CA SER A 76 -8.53 1.46 -4.22
C SER A 76 -8.18 2.23 -5.50
N GLY A 77 -8.35 3.56 -5.46
CA GLY A 77 -7.90 4.49 -6.50
C GLY A 77 -9.01 5.23 -7.25
N PRO A 78 -8.65 6.16 -8.16
CA PRO A 78 -7.29 6.52 -8.51
C PRO A 78 -6.58 7.38 -7.46
N GLU A 79 -5.31 7.08 -7.22
CA GLU A 79 -4.36 8.00 -6.60
C GLU A 79 -3.39 8.57 -7.64
N LYS A 80 -2.86 9.77 -7.40
CA LYS A 80 -1.90 10.42 -8.33
C LYS A 80 -0.52 10.52 -7.70
N SER A 81 0.49 10.25 -8.51
CA SER A 81 1.85 10.73 -8.21
C SER A 81 1.87 12.25 -8.27
N ASN A 82 2.16 12.89 -7.16
CA ASN A 82 2.17 14.34 -7.05
C ASN A 82 3.42 14.82 -6.32
N ARG A 83 3.88 16.01 -6.71
CA ARG A 83 4.96 16.70 -6.01
C ARG A 83 4.54 17.03 -4.57
N ASN A 84 5.29 16.52 -3.61
CA ASN A 84 5.16 16.85 -2.20
C ASN A 84 5.90 18.16 -1.86
N GLY A 85 5.76 18.63 -0.61
CA GLY A 85 6.40 19.87 -0.13
C GLY A 85 7.93 19.88 -0.22
N SER A 86 8.56 18.71 -0.34
CA SER A 86 10.02 18.55 -0.51
C SER A 86 10.46 18.54 -1.97
N GLY A 87 9.54 18.71 -2.93
CA GLY A 87 9.83 18.78 -4.37
C GLY A 87 9.87 17.42 -5.08
N TYR A 88 9.70 16.30 -4.36
CA TYR A 88 9.69 14.94 -4.94
C TYR A 88 8.27 14.53 -5.33
N SER A 89 8.12 13.89 -6.49
CA SER A 89 6.84 13.32 -6.92
C SER A 89 6.71 11.88 -6.45
N ASN A 90 5.71 11.59 -5.62
CA ASN A 90 5.48 10.24 -5.11
C ASN A 90 4.00 9.87 -5.10
N PHE A 91 3.73 8.57 -5.08
CA PHE A 91 2.41 8.02 -4.82
C PHE A 91 2.45 7.11 -3.59
N ARG A 92 1.29 6.94 -2.96
CA ARG A 92 1.03 5.93 -1.93
C ARG A 92 -0.45 5.55 -2.04
N ILE A 93 -0.72 4.26 -2.16
CA ILE A 93 -2.08 3.73 -2.31
C ILE A 93 -2.22 2.46 -1.48
N VAL A 94 -3.36 2.33 -0.78
CA VAL A 94 -3.71 1.18 0.07
C VAL A 94 -5.13 0.79 -0.26
N GLY A 95 -5.40 -0.51 -0.33
CA GLY A 95 -6.71 -1.08 -0.57
C GLY A 95 -6.99 -2.24 0.38
N THR A 96 -8.26 -2.47 0.68
CA THR A 96 -8.73 -3.49 1.61
C THR A 96 -10.01 -4.14 1.06
N THR A 97 -10.13 -5.45 1.20
CA THR A 97 -11.34 -6.21 0.84
C THR A 97 -11.57 -7.40 1.78
N ARG A 98 -12.76 -8.00 1.74
CA ARG A 98 -13.04 -9.28 2.37
C ARG A 98 -13.10 -10.36 1.29
N GLU A 99 -12.26 -11.38 1.43
CA GLU A 99 -12.21 -12.51 0.51
C GLU A 99 -11.94 -13.82 1.26
N ILE A 100 -12.51 -14.93 0.79
CA ILE A 100 -12.29 -16.26 1.39
C ILE A 100 -10.86 -16.74 1.12
N SER A 101 -10.42 -16.58 -0.12
CA SER A 101 -9.05 -16.85 -0.58
C SER A 101 -8.12 -15.70 -0.22
N LYS A 102 -6.82 -15.91 -0.43
CA LYS A 102 -5.83 -14.84 -0.36
C LYS A 102 -5.97 -13.98 -1.62
N ILE A 103 -6.06 -12.66 -1.44
CA ILE A 103 -6.13 -11.71 -2.55
C ILE A 103 -4.89 -11.81 -3.45
N GLU A 104 -5.08 -11.61 -4.76
CA GLU A 104 -4.05 -11.56 -5.80
C GLU A 104 -3.95 -10.13 -6.40
N PRO A 105 -3.49 -9.15 -5.60
CA PRO A 105 -3.58 -7.76 -5.99
C PRO A 105 -2.57 -7.36 -7.06
N TYR A 106 -2.95 -6.41 -7.90
CA TYR A 106 -2.07 -5.77 -8.86
C TYR A 106 -2.24 -4.24 -8.87
N LEU A 107 -1.16 -3.54 -9.18
CA LEU A 107 -1.12 -2.10 -9.38
C LEU A 107 -1.38 -1.80 -10.86
N TYR A 108 -2.51 -1.16 -11.15
CA TYR A 108 -2.78 -0.57 -12.46
C TYR A 108 -2.18 0.83 -12.51
N VAL A 109 -1.37 1.12 -13.53
CA VAL A 109 -0.74 2.43 -13.71
C VAL A 109 -1.19 3.02 -15.04
N GLU A 110 -1.68 4.27 -15.03
CA GLU A 110 -1.98 5.06 -16.24
C GLU A 110 -1.06 6.28 -16.26
N HIS A 111 -0.43 6.57 -17.41
CA HIS A 111 0.44 7.74 -17.55
C HIS A 111 0.44 8.37 -18.94
N TRP A 112 0.93 9.61 -18.97
CA TRP A 112 1.06 10.45 -20.16
C TRP A 112 2.52 10.73 -20.55
N CYS A 113 3.50 10.08 -19.91
CA CYS A 113 4.91 10.18 -20.33
C CYS A 113 5.06 9.94 -21.84
N ASN A 114 5.73 10.86 -22.53
CA ASN A 114 5.93 10.86 -23.98
C ASN A 114 4.63 10.83 -24.82
N ARG A 115 3.48 11.20 -24.24
CA ARG A 115 2.19 11.34 -24.95
C ARG A 115 1.86 12.80 -25.20
N LYS A 116 1.33 13.07 -26.39
CA LYS A 116 0.85 14.40 -26.81
C LYS A 116 -0.65 14.53 -26.51
N LYS A 117 -1.14 15.76 -26.39
CA LYS A 117 -2.58 16.06 -26.31
C LYS A 117 -3.31 15.42 -27.49
N GLY A 118 -4.38 14.67 -27.22
CA GLY A 118 -5.15 13.92 -28.22
C GLY A 118 -4.68 12.48 -28.46
N GLN A 119 -3.60 12.03 -27.81
CA GLN A 119 -3.22 10.61 -27.79
C GLN A 119 -3.87 9.90 -26.60
N THR A 120 -4.08 8.59 -26.71
CA THR A 120 -4.50 7.74 -25.60
C THR A 120 -3.36 7.60 -24.57
N PRO A 121 -3.65 7.63 -23.25
CA PRO A 121 -2.66 7.34 -22.24
C PRO A 121 -2.15 5.89 -22.35
N ILE A 122 -0.94 5.64 -21.85
CA ILE A 122 -0.43 4.27 -21.67
C ILE A 122 -0.95 3.76 -20.34
N HIS A 123 -1.35 2.50 -20.32
CA HIS A 123 -1.63 1.78 -19.08
C HIS A 123 -0.97 0.40 -19.07
N PHE A 124 -0.65 -0.10 -17.89
CA PHE A 124 -0.12 -1.44 -17.65
C PHE A 124 -0.40 -1.89 -16.22
N CYS A 125 -0.25 -3.20 -15.99
CA CYS A 125 -0.43 -3.82 -14.69
C CYS A 125 0.89 -4.40 -14.17
N LEU A 126 1.08 -4.32 -12.86
CA LEU A 126 2.16 -4.94 -12.11
C LEU A 126 1.59 -5.71 -10.93
N ASP A 127 1.91 -7.00 -10.82
CA ASP A 127 1.42 -7.80 -9.71
C ASP A 127 2.11 -7.38 -8.41
N ILE A 128 1.34 -7.10 -7.36
CA ILE A 128 1.87 -6.77 -6.04
C ILE A 128 2.26 -8.10 -5.38
N PRO A 129 3.53 -8.31 -4.98
CA PRO A 129 3.96 -9.59 -4.44
C PRO A 129 3.14 -9.98 -3.21
N SER A 130 2.74 -11.25 -3.14
CA SER A 130 1.80 -11.73 -2.13
C SER A 130 2.29 -11.60 -0.67
N GLN A 131 3.58 -11.33 -0.46
CA GLN A 131 4.17 -11.01 0.85
C GLN A 131 3.78 -9.61 1.38
N TYR A 132 3.22 -8.74 0.53
CA TYR A 132 2.68 -7.43 0.91
C TYR A 132 1.17 -7.47 1.21
N VAL A 133 0.55 -8.65 1.12
CA VAL A 133 -0.84 -8.89 1.55
C VAL A 133 -0.84 -9.22 3.04
N THR A 134 -1.70 -8.52 3.78
CA THR A 134 -1.88 -8.67 5.23
C THR A 134 -3.32 -9.02 5.54
N TYR A 135 -3.55 -10.00 6.42
CA TYR A 135 -4.87 -10.19 7.03
C TYR A 135 -5.15 -9.09 8.05
N GLY A 136 -6.32 -8.48 7.97
CA GLY A 136 -6.76 -7.33 8.75
C GLY A 136 -6.95 -6.06 7.92
N SER A 137 -7.44 -5.02 8.59
CA SER A 137 -7.80 -3.73 7.99
C SER A 137 -6.61 -2.87 7.55
N HIS A 138 -5.39 -3.19 8.01
CA HIS A 138 -4.20 -2.38 7.82
C HIS A 138 -3.05 -3.16 7.20
N ALA A 139 -2.53 -2.68 6.07
CA ALA A 139 -1.37 -3.27 5.41
C ALA A 139 -0.12 -3.06 6.28
N LYS A 140 0.52 -4.15 6.73
CA LYS A 140 1.73 -4.11 7.58
C LYS A 140 2.93 -3.50 6.86
N ASN A 141 3.06 -3.81 5.56
CA ASN A 141 4.11 -3.31 4.70
C ASN A 141 3.52 -2.87 3.37
N LEU A 142 4.14 -1.87 2.75
CA LEU A 142 3.77 -1.40 1.42
C LEU A 142 4.85 -1.77 0.43
N TRP A 143 4.44 -2.27 -0.73
CA TRP A 143 5.36 -2.59 -1.81
C TRP A 143 5.97 -1.31 -2.39
N HIS A 144 7.30 -1.20 -2.34
CA HIS A 144 8.04 -0.07 -2.89
C HIS A 144 8.28 -0.27 -4.38
N LEU A 145 7.94 0.74 -5.18
CA LEU A 145 8.08 0.72 -6.63
C LEU A 145 8.77 1.99 -7.16
N GLU A 146 9.85 1.79 -7.89
CA GLU A 146 10.50 2.82 -8.69
C GLU A 146 10.56 2.40 -10.14
N MET A 147 10.03 3.23 -11.03
CA MET A 147 9.87 2.81 -12.42
C MET A 147 10.03 3.95 -13.44
N GLU A 148 10.80 3.68 -14.49
CA GLU A 148 10.91 4.53 -15.67
C GLU A 148 9.80 4.22 -16.69
N LEU A 149 8.97 5.21 -16.99
CA LEU A 149 7.78 5.13 -17.83
C LEU A 149 8.05 5.40 -19.32
N SER A 150 9.25 5.84 -19.69
CA SER A 150 9.59 6.11 -21.10
C SER A 150 9.68 4.86 -21.97
N LYS A 151 9.68 3.66 -21.36
CA LYS A 151 9.79 2.36 -22.03
C LYS A 151 9.09 1.26 -21.20
N LYS A 152 8.70 0.17 -21.86
CA LYS A 152 8.20 -1.03 -21.17
C LYS A 152 9.29 -1.60 -20.27
N GLN A 153 8.92 -1.96 -19.04
CA GLN A 153 9.80 -2.56 -18.04
C GLN A 153 9.44 -4.03 -17.82
N GLU A 154 10.33 -4.76 -17.16
CA GLU A 154 10.06 -6.11 -16.69
C GLU A 154 8.87 -6.12 -15.71
N GLY A 155 8.11 -7.22 -15.71
CA GLY A 155 6.90 -7.37 -14.90
C GLY A 155 5.65 -6.66 -15.46
N GLN A 156 5.79 -5.72 -16.40
CA GLN A 156 4.65 -5.06 -17.02
C GLN A 156 3.87 -6.02 -17.92
N ARG A 157 2.59 -6.23 -17.58
CA ARG A 157 1.62 -6.98 -18.39
C ARG A 157 0.47 -6.09 -18.86
N SER A 158 -0.26 -6.59 -19.85
CA SER A 158 -1.58 -6.04 -20.14
C SER A 158 -2.48 -6.27 -18.92
N CYS A 159 -3.22 -5.25 -18.58
CA CYS A 159 -4.52 -5.38 -17.97
C CYS A 159 -5.52 -5.70 -19.11
#